data_AF-A0A062XTJ8-F1
#
_entry.id   AF-A0A062XTJ8-F1
#
_cell.length_a   1.000
_cell.length_b   1.000
_cell.length_c   1.000
_cell.angle_alpha   90.00
_cell.angle_beta   90.00
_cell.angle_gamma   90.00
#
_symmetry.space_group_name_H-M   'P 1'
#
loop_
_entity.id
_entity.type
_entity.pdbx_description
1 polymer ?
#
loop_
_entity_poly.entity_id
_entity_poly.type
_entity_poly.pdbx_seq_one_letter_code
_entity_poly.pdbx_strand_id
1 'polypeptide(L)'
;MRKALTAFLVLTMASGAFAAVQQAPRHEQEGILSGMELSLASFDERGVPTFLAGNLGQVSGGDPVGASLAFLEEKRAVFLATGQEEFAFNRVQEDELGQIHVRFQQTFQGRPVVGAELIVHLEAASGKVLAINGKFVPASEIPTQPLLEAETALQAAAPAAGIASGTVVTAPELVYVPTDEGLRLAWQATVAYERDGEPYLDRVYADSDTGEFLGAEGLLHRALYRKIYTANNGTSLPGTLMFVEGGSSSDTTAMAAYNNSGITYNYYKTKFNRDSYDNAGAQLISTVHYGSNYNNAFWNGSQMVYGDGDGTTFGPFAKALDVVAHELTHAVTDRTAGLAYQNDSGALNEAMSDIFGAATEAYSAGGISSNTWKIGEACYTPATAGDALRYMNNPTADGYSRDYYPERLYAYNCTPSSSNDYCGVHGNSGVANLAFYLMVSGGSHPRAKTSIAVTSIGLSRAEQIFYRALTVYLTSSSTYVGARNATAQAATDLYGSTYATYVHKAWDAVGVPGGPVNMNETESNGSLSTANTIGTNGTNLQGFVGSSTDNDYFKIGVPAGKTLVVFMTPPSTKDYELYLYNSSGTTLASSTYGTGVREQVIWKNTGTATAYVYARVYGYSGAYSTTSPYYLKVIW
;
A
#
# COMPACT_ATOMS: atom_id res chain seq x y z
N MET A 1 -60.08 12.45 57.41
CA MET A 1 -59.29 11.54 56.55
C MET A 1 -57.85 12.03 56.54
N ARG A 2 -56.91 11.25 57.09
CA ARG A 2 -55.50 11.62 57.32
C ARG A 2 -54.61 11.12 56.17
N LYS A 3 -53.68 12.00 55.75
CA LYS A 3 -52.31 11.84 55.19
C LYS A 3 -51.82 10.44 54.77
N ALA A 4 -51.13 10.37 53.61
CA ALA A 4 -49.74 9.85 53.51
C ALA A 4 -49.08 10.16 52.14
N LEU A 5 -47.80 10.54 52.22
CA LEU A 5 -46.77 10.68 51.18
C LEU A 5 -46.46 9.35 50.47
N THR A 6 -46.02 9.41 49.21
CA THR A 6 -45.18 8.36 48.57
C THR A 6 -44.35 9.04 47.47
N ALA A 7 -43.15 9.54 47.77
CA ALA A 7 -41.84 8.86 47.76
C ALA A 7 -41.35 8.48 46.35
N PHE A 8 -40.48 9.32 45.82
CA PHE A 8 -39.60 9.12 44.66
C PHE A 8 -38.66 7.93 44.94
N LEU A 9 -38.68 6.91 44.09
CA LEU A 9 -37.64 5.88 44.07
C LEU A 9 -36.70 6.21 42.90
N VAL A 10 -35.58 6.85 43.22
CA VAL A 10 -34.43 6.96 42.34
C VAL A 10 -33.77 5.58 42.33
N LEU A 11 -33.94 4.83 41.24
CA LEU A 11 -33.20 3.61 41.00
C LEU A 11 -31.81 4.01 40.48
N THR A 12 -30.84 3.98 41.38
CA THR A 12 -29.41 4.00 41.08
C THR A 12 -29.06 2.76 40.27
N MET A 13 -29.01 2.89 38.95
CA MET A 13 -28.28 1.95 38.09
C MET A 13 -26.79 2.12 38.40
N ALA A 14 -26.24 1.15 39.12
CA ALA A 14 -24.81 1.02 39.31
C ALA A 14 -24.11 1.01 37.94
N SER A 15 -23.21 1.96 37.75
CA SER A 15 -22.20 1.95 36.69
C SER A 15 -21.27 0.75 36.90
N GLY A 16 -21.67 -0.41 36.40
CA GLY A 16 -20.88 -1.62 36.37
C GLY A 16 -20.40 -1.91 34.95
N ALA A 17 -19.11 -1.72 34.72
CA ALA A 17 -18.30 -2.44 33.74
C ALA A 17 -18.77 -2.44 32.26
N PHE A 18 -18.68 -1.30 31.58
CA PHE A 18 -18.45 -1.26 30.13
C PHE A 18 -17.08 -0.64 29.85
N ALA A 19 -16.01 -1.42 30.01
CA ALA A 19 -14.67 -1.04 29.52
C ALA A 19 -13.64 -2.20 29.43
N ALA A 20 -13.96 -3.42 29.87
CA ALA A 20 -12.93 -4.47 30.02
C ALA A 20 -12.79 -5.46 28.84
N VAL A 21 -13.65 -5.42 27.82
CA VAL A 21 -13.72 -6.50 26.81
C VAL A 21 -12.82 -6.28 25.58
N GLN A 22 -12.12 -5.14 25.46
CA GLN A 22 -11.25 -4.86 24.28
C GLN A 22 -9.78 -4.58 24.60
N GLN A 23 -9.35 -4.64 25.86
CA GLN A 23 -7.98 -4.30 26.28
C GLN A 23 -7.01 -5.50 26.34
N ALA A 24 -7.48 -6.71 26.67
CA ALA A 24 -6.59 -7.86 26.89
C ALA A 24 -5.82 -8.32 25.63
N PRO A 25 -6.45 -8.46 24.44
CA PRO A 25 -5.73 -8.87 23.22
C PRO A 25 -4.69 -7.83 22.78
N ARG A 26 -4.95 -6.54 23.08
CA ARG A 26 -4.03 -5.44 22.73
C ARG A 26 -2.83 -5.39 23.67
N HIS A 27 -3.02 -5.58 24.97
CA HIS A 27 -1.89 -5.64 25.91
C HIS A 27 -0.94 -6.80 25.58
N GLU A 28 -1.49 -7.94 25.16
CA GLU A 28 -0.70 -9.08 24.69
C GLU A 28 0.06 -8.76 23.39
N GLN A 29 -0.60 -8.14 22.40
CA GLN A 29 0.03 -7.65 21.18
C GLN A 29 1.23 -6.71 21.47
N GLU A 30 1.02 -5.70 22.32
CA GLU A 30 2.05 -4.72 22.69
C GLU A 30 3.24 -5.39 23.38
N GLY A 31 2.98 -6.37 24.27
CA GLY A 31 4.01 -7.14 24.95
C GLY A 31 4.82 -8.07 24.03
N ILE A 32 4.19 -8.65 23.01
CA ILE A 32 4.91 -9.48 22.04
C ILE A 32 5.77 -8.61 21.12
N LEU A 33 5.21 -7.51 20.62
CA LEU A 33 5.93 -6.60 19.74
C LEU A 33 7.12 -5.94 20.46
N SER A 34 7.02 -5.63 21.76
CA SER A 34 8.15 -5.10 22.55
C SER A 34 9.30 -6.09 22.75
N GLY A 35 9.07 -7.40 22.54
CA GLY A 35 10.10 -8.42 22.51
C GLY A 35 10.79 -8.59 21.16
N MET A 36 10.33 -7.89 20.11
CA MET A 36 10.94 -7.91 18.77
C MET A 36 11.87 -6.71 18.57
N GLU A 37 12.97 -6.90 17.85
CA GLU A 37 13.86 -5.80 17.47
C GLU A 37 13.39 -5.16 16.14
N LEU A 38 12.32 -4.36 16.20
CA LEU A 38 11.77 -3.75 14.99
C LEU A 38 12.66 -2.60 14.48
N SER A 39 12.81 -2.52 13.15
CA SER A 39 13.35 -1.36 12.43
C SER A 39 12.25 -0.54 11.75
N LEU A 40 11.12 -1.17 11.44
CA LEU A 40 9.94 -0.57 10.84
C LEU A 40 8.68 -1.27 11.37
N ALA A 41 7.64 -0.49 11.67
CA ALA A 41 6.31 -1.01 11.96
C ALA A 41 5.25 -0.10 11.33
N SER A 42 4.20 -0.69 10.78
CA SER A 42 3.03 -0.02 10.25
C SER A 42 1.78 -0.83 10.59
N PHE A 43 0.70 -0.13 10.90
CA PHE A 43 -0.54 -0.71 11.37
C PHE A 43 -1.72 -0.15 10.58
N ASP A 44 -2.76 -0.96 10.37
CA ASP A 44 -4.05 -0.50 9.88
C ASP A 44 -4.80 0.31 10.97
N GLU A 45 -5.96 0.85 10.64
CA GLU A 45 -6.80 1.61 11.56
C GLU A 45 -7.28 0.80 12.79
N ARG A 46 -7.36 -0.52 12.66
CA ARG A 46 -7.74 -1.44 13.74
C ARG A 46 -6.54 -1.74 14.65
N GLY A 47 -5.32 -1.43 14.21
CA GLY A 47 -4.07 -1.71 14.91
C GLY A 47 -3.51 -3.09 14.56
N VAL A 48 -3.95 -3.71 13.47
CA VAL A 48 -3.35 -4.91 12.91
C VAL A 48 -2.10 -4.50 12.13
N PRO A 49 -0.94 -5.13 12.34
CA PRO A 49 0.25 -4.82 11.57
C PRO A 49 0.03 -5.10 10.08
N THR A 50 0.34 -4.13 9.25
CA THR A 50 0.41 -4.27 7.79
C THR A 50 1.84 -4.46 7.31
N PHE A 51 2.80 -4.04 8.13
CA PHE A 51 4.22 -4.21 7.87
C PHE A 51 5.01 -4.21 9.18
N LEU A 52 5.82 -5.25 9.38
CA LEU A 52 6.83 -5.34 10.43
C LEU A 52 8.14 -5.72 9.75
N ALA A 53 9.22 -4.99 10.03
CA ALA A 53 10.56 -5.40 9.59
C ALA A 53 11.59 -5.12 10.67
N GLY A 54 12.66 -5.92 10.68
CA GLY A 54 13.74 -5.83 11.65
C GLY A 54 14.34 -7.20 11.93
N ASN A 55 14.71 -7.44 13.18
CA ASN A 55 15.00 -8.77 13.68
C ASN A 55 13.77 -9.24 14.47
N LEU A 56 12.84 -9.88 13.76
CA LEU A 56 11.55 -10.29 14.31
C LEU A 56 11.64 -11.61 15.10
N GLY A 57 12.82 -12.21 15.10
CA GLY A 57 13.10 -13.54 15.63
C GLY A 57 13.83 -14.39 14.61
N GLN A 58 14.02 -15.65 14.97
CA GLN A 58 14.69 -16.64 14.14
C GLN A 58 13.84 -17.90 14.14
N VAL A 59 13.58 -18.46 12.97
CA VAL A 59 12.93 -19.76 12.85
C VAL A 59 14.00 -20.86 12.82
N SER A 60 13.63 -22.05 13.29
CA SER A 60 14.53 -23.21 13.20
C SER A 60 14.87 -23.51 11.74
N GLY A 61 16.16 -23.75 11.46
CA GLY A 61 16.60 -24.19 10.12
C GLY A 61 15.91 -25.51 9.72
N GLY A 62 15.60 -25.67 8.43
CA GLY A 62 14.82 -26.80 7.92
C GLY A 62 13.80 -26.37 6.87
N ASP A 63 12.61 -26.97 6.90
CA ASP A 63 11.51 -26.60 6.00
C ASP A 63 11.03 -25.16 6.28
N PRO A 64 11.24 -24.21 5.34
CA PRO A 64 10.85 -22.82 5.54
C PRO A 64 9.34 -22.64 5.72
N VAL A 65 8.52 -23.54 5.15
CA VAL A 65 7.07 -23.47 5.25
C VAL A 65 6.61 -23.76 6.67
N GLY A 66 6.95 -24.94 7.21
CA GLY A 66 6.59 -25.32 8.57
C GLY A 66 7.18 -24.37 9.62
N ALA A 67 8.40 -23.88 9.39
CA ALA A 67 9.06 -22.93 10.27
C ALA A 67 8.35 -21.57 10.31
N SER A 68 7.94 -21.05 9.14
CA SER A 68 7.18 -19.80 9.05
C SER A 68 5.77 -19.92 9.61
N LEU A 69 5.12 -21.08 9.43
CA LEU A 69 3.80 -21.34 10.01
C LEU A 69 3.86 -21.36 11.55
N ALA A 70 4.82 -22.08 12.12
CA ALA A 70 5.02 -22.12 13.56
C ALA A 70 5.28 -20.72 14.13
N PHE A 71 6.06 -19.91 13.41
CA PHE A 71 6.31 -18.52 13.77
C PHE A 71 5.03 -17.67 13.73
N LEU A 72 4.21 -17.75 12.67
CA LEU A 72 2.93 -17.03 12.63
C LEU A 72 1.97 -17.46 13.75
N GLU A 73 1.88 -18.76 14.03
CA GLU A 73 1.06 -19.30 15.12
C GLU A 73 1.50 -18.76 16.49
N GLU A 74 2.81 -18.76 16.76
CA GLU A 74 3.37 -18.16 17.99
C GLU A 74 3.04 -16.67 18.09
N LYS A 75 3.02 -15.96 16.96
CA LYS A 75 2.81 -14.51 16.90
C LYS A 75 1.36 -14.11 16.60
N ARG A 76 0.37 -14.99 16.70
CA ARG A 76 -1.05 -14.68 16.37
C ARG A 76 -1.62 -13.43 17.03
N ALA A 77 -1.33 -13.22 18.31
CA ALA A 77 -1.79 -12.04 19.04
C ALA A 77 -1.23 -10.73 18.45
N VAL A 78 -0.08 -10.78 17.75
CA VAL A 78 0.46 -9.64 16.99
C VAL A 78 -0.53 -9.16 15.93
N PHE A 79 -1.32 -10.05 15.34
CA PHE A 79 -2.30 -9.72 14.30
C PHE A 79 -3.72 -9.52 14.85
N LEU A 80 -3.90 -9.48 16.17
CA LEU A 80 -5.21 -9.45 16.82
C LEU A 80 -6.13 -10.61 16.40
N ALA A 81 -5.53 -11.76 16.06
CA ALA A 81 -6.28 -12.96 15.72
C ALA A 81 -7.18 -13.38 16.89
N THR A 82 -8.42 -13.74 16.60
CA THR A 82 -9.42 -14.16 17.59
C THR A 82 -9.33 -15.64 17.93
N GLY A 83 -8.54 -16.40 17.15
CA GLY A 83 -8.16 -17.78 17.40
C GLY A 83 -8.93 -18.82 16.60
N GLN A 84 -9.80 -18.40 15.68
CA GLN A 84 -10.47 -19.27 14.70
C GLN A 84 -9.90 -19.09 13.29
N GLU A 85 -9.07 -18.07 13.10
CA GLU A 85 -8.30 -17.85 11.88
C GLU A 85 -7.13 -18.83 11.80
N GLU A 86 -6.80 -19.29 10.60
CA GLU A 86 -5.70 -20.19 10.34
C GLU A 86 -4.81 -19.62 9.21
N PHE A 87 -3.56 -20.10 9.13
CA PHE A 87 -2.62 -19.71 8.08
C PHE A 87 -2.38 -20.87 7.13
N ALA A 88 -3.15 -20.93 6.04
CA ALA A 88 -2.99 -21.96 5.03
C ALA A 88 -1.77 -21.65 4.16
N PHE A 89 -0.83 -22.59 4.02
CA PHE A 89 0.30 -22.43 3.11
C PHE A 89 -0.20 -22.22 1.67
N ASN A 90 0.32 -21.18 1.01
CA ASN A 90 0.02 -20.87 -0.38
C ASN A 90 1.23 -21.11 -1.29
N ARG A 91 2.36 -20.45 -1.02
CA ARG A 91 3.55 -20.51 -1.87
C ARG A 91 4.82 -20.24 -1.09
N VAL A 92 5.91 -20.86 -1.52
CA VAL A 92 7.28 -20.51 -1.13
C VAL A 92 8.10 -20.12 -2.36
N GLN A 93 8.91 -19.08 -2.24
CA GLN A 93 9.87 -18.67 -3.26
C GLN A 93 11.17 -18.23 -2.61
N GLU A 94 12.30 -18.68 -3.14
CA GLU A 94 13.62 -18.11 -2.84
C GLU A 94 13.99 -17.12 -3.94
N ASP A 95 14.48 -15.94 -3.57
CA ASP A 95 14.92 -14.90 -4.49
C ASP A 95 16.44 -14.91 -4.70
N GLU A 96 16.92 -14.13 -5.67
CA GLU A 96 18.35 -14.07 -6.04
C GLU A 96 19.24 -13.48 -4.94
N LEU A 97 18.64 -12.86 -3.90
CA LEU A 97 19.33 -12.32 -2.74
C LEU A 97 19.47 -13.35 -1.61
N GLY A 98 18.98 -14.58 -1.81
CA GLY A 98 18.96 -15.62 -0.79
C GLY A 98 17.92 -15.36 0.31
N GLN A 99 16.83 -14.65 -0.01
CA GLN A 99 15.68 -14.52 0.87
C GLN A 99 14.61 -15.54 0.50
N ILE A 100 13.96 -16.13 1.49
CA ILE A 100 12.82 -17.03 1.30
C ILE A 100 11.55 -16.27 1.68
N HIS A 101 10.58 -16.25 0.77
CA HIS A 101 9.27 -15.64 0.94
C HIS A 101 8.22 -16.74 1.05
N VAL A 102 7.64 -16.90 2.24
CA VAL A 102 6.58 -17.87 2.49
C VAL A 102 5.26 -17.12 2.62
N ARG A 103 4.37 -17.32 1.64
CA ARG A 103 3.04 -16.74 1.60
C ARG A 103 2.03 -17.69 2.22
N PHE A 104 1.23 -17.16 3.13
CA PHE A 104 0.10 -17.82 3.76
C PHE A 104 -1.19 -17.10 3.41
N GLN A 105 -2.19 -17.88 3.00
CA GLN A 105 -3.56 -17.44 2.85
C GLN A 105 -4.24 -17.51 4.22
N GLN A 106 -4.83 -16.41 4.69
CA GLN A 106 -5.68 -16.46 5.87
C GLN A 106 -6.92 -17.30 5.55
N THR A 107 -7.27 -18.24 6.42
CA THR A 107 -8.56 -18.94 6.41
C THR A 107 -9.31 -18.70 7.71
N PHE A 108 -10.63 -18.88 7.70
CA PHE A 108 -11.47 -18.95 8.89
C PHE A 108 -12.37 -20.18 8.75
N GLN A 109 -12.28 -21.11 9.72
CA GLN A 109 -12.97 -22.40 9.66
C GLN A 109 -12.70 -23.16 8.34
N GLY A 110 -11.44 -23.15 7.88
CA GLY A 110 -11.01 -23.77 6.62
C GLY A 110 -11.43 -23.03 5.35
N ARG A 111 -12.11 -21.88 5.44
CA ARG A 111 -12.53 -21.08 4.28
C ARG A 111 -11.57 -19.92 4.02
N PRO A 112 -11.04 -19.72 2.80
CA PRO A 112 -10.17 -18.59 2.47
C PRO A 112 -10.82 -17.23 2.75
N VAL A 113 -10.03 -16.29 3.27
CA VAL A 113 -10.38 -14.87 3.32
C VAL A 113 -9.71 -14.16 2.14
N VAL A 114 -10.49 -13.85 1.11
CA VAL A 114 -10.03 -13.30 -0.16
C VAL A 114 -9.17 -12.05 0.05
N GLY A 115 -7.95 -12.07 -0.51
CA GLY A 115 -7.00 -10.96 -0.42
C GLY A 115 -6.38 -10.73 0.98
N ALA A 116 -6.70 -11.55 1.97
CA ALA A 116 -6.03 -11.55 3.26
C ALA A 116 -4.93 -12.61 3.27
N GLU A 117 -3.70 -12.14 3.05
CA GLU A 117 -2.51 -12.96 3.02
C GLU A 117 -1.44 -12.34 3.92
N LEU A 118 -0.62 -13.19 4.52
CA LEU A 118 0.60 -12.80 5.22
C LEU A 118 1.79 -13.43 4.53
N ILE A 119 2.86 -12.66 4.37
CA ILE A 119 4.12 -13.12 3.82
C ILE A 119 5.18 -13.03 4.91
N VAL A 120 5.86 -14.14 5.17
CA VAL A 120 7.02 -14.20 6.05
C VAL A 120 8.28 -14.18 5.20
N HIS A 121 9.15 -13.21 5.44
CA HIS A 121 10.42 -13.04 4.74
C HIS A 121 11.56 -13.53 5.63
N LEU A 122 12.28 -14.54 5.16
CA LEU A 122 13.38 -15.17 5.87
C LEU A 122 14.70 -14.90 5.14
N GLU A 123 15.80 -14.80 5.89
CA GLU A 123 17.14 -14.97 5.34
C GLU A 123 17.45 -16.48 5.25
N ALA A 124 17.69 -17.01 4.04
CA ALA A 124 17.84 -18.45 3.81
C ALA A 124 18.97 -19.07 4.64
N ALA A 125 20.09 -18.35 4.78
CA ALA A 125 21.29 -18.84 5.45
C ALA A 125 21.13 -19.01 6.96
N SER A 126 20.34 -18.16 7.61
CA SER A 126 20.22 -18.10 9.07
C SER A 126 18.85 -18.51 9.61
N GLY A 127 17.80 -18.48 8.78
CA GLY A 127 16.41 -18.58 9.24
C GLY A 127 15.93 -17.34 10.00
N LYS A 128 16.66 -16.22 9.95
CA LYS A 128 16.23 -14.96 10.56
C LYS A 128 14.97 -14.45 9.87
N VAL A 129 13.97 -14.05 10.65
CA VAL A 129 12.76 -13.40 10.12
C VAL A 129 13.05 -11.91 9.93
N LEU A 130 13.16 -11.52 8.66
CA LEU A 130 13.51 -10.17 8.23
C LEU A 130 12.30 -9.23 8.25
N ALA A 131 11.16 -9.73 7.78
CA ALA A 131 9.92 -8.98 7.70
C ALA A 131 8.69 -9.89 7.73
N ILE A 132 7.57 -9.32 8.16
CA ILE A 132 6.23 -9.83 7.91
C ILE A 132 5.40 -8.69 7.36
N ASN A 133 4.73 -8.91 6.24
CA ASN A 133 3.78 -7.93 5.70
C ASN A 133 2.57 -8.64 5.11
N GLY A 134 1.53 -7.85 4.85
CA GLY A 134 0.31 -8.31 4.22
C GLY A 134 -0.93 -7.76 4.91
N LYS A 135 -2.05 -8.43 4.67
CA LYS A 135 -3.35 -8.09 5.24
C LYS A 135 -3.84 -9.28 6.05
N PHE A 136 -4.14 -9.02 7.31
CA PHE A 136 -4.86 -9.95 8.17
C PHE A 136 -6.15 -9.28 8.63
N VAL A 137 -7.26 -10.00 8.59
CA VAL A 137 -8.57 -9.48 8.98
C VAL A 137 -9.05 -10.29 10.19
N PRO A 138 -8.96 -9.74 11.42
CA PRO A 138 -9.54 -10.39 12.59
C PRO A 138 -11.00 -10.71 12.35
N ALA A 139 -11.36 -11.99 12.51
CA ALA A 139 -12.68 -12.50 12.18
C ALA A 139 -13.46 -12.73 13.48
N SER A 140 -14.40 -11.86 13.79
CA SER A 140 -15.31 -12.01 14.93
C SER A 140 -16.75 -11.91 14.45
N GLU A 141 -17.60 -12.86 14.87
CA GLU A 141 -19.05 -12.81 14.64
C GLU A 141 -19.48 -12.74 13.16
N ILE A 142 -18.82 -13.50 12.28
CA ILE A 142 -19.13 -13.53 10.84
C ILE A 142 -20.06 -14.70 10.46
N PRO A 143 -20.95 -14.54 9.45
CA PRO A 143 -21.83 -15.62 8.99
C PRO A 143 -21.06 -16.87 8.56
N THR A 144 -21.61 -18.06 8.84
CA THR A 144 -20.96 -19.36 8.53
C THR A 144 -21.78 -20.25 7.60
N GLN A 145 -23.04 -19.89 7.35
CA GLN A 145 -23.98 -20.64 6.53
C GLN A 145 -24.55 -19.73 5.45
N PRO A 146 -24.59 -20.17 4.18
CA PRO A 146 -25.19 -19.41 3.10
C PRO A 146 -26.72 -19.47 3.17
N LEU A 147 -27.42 -18.39 2.79
CA LEU A 147 -28.88 -18.43 2.58
C LEU A 147 -29.29 -18.79 1.15
N LEU A 148 -28.40 -18.57 0.16
CA LEU A 148 -28.58 -18.94 -1.23
C LEU A 148 -27.69 -20.11 -1.61
N GLU A 149 -28.25 -21.00 -2.44
CA GLU A 149 -27.47 -22.02 -3.14
C GLU A 149 -26.49 -21.38 -4.13
N ALA A 150 -25.34 -22.03 -4.34
CA ALA A 150 -24.26 -21.48 -5.15
C ALA A 150 -24.69 -21.07 -6.56
N GLU A 151 -25.51 -21.90 -7.21
CA GLU A 151 -26.00 -21.63 -8.56
C GLU A 151 -26.86 -20.35 -8.60
N THR A 152 -27.77 -20.17 -7.63
CA THR A 152 -28.62 -18.99 -7.54
C THR A 152 -27.81 -17.72 -7.28
N ALA A 153 -26.83 -17.78 -6.37
CA ALA A 153 -25.97 -16.65 -6.07
C ALA A 153 -25.09 -16.26 -7.27
N LEU A 154 -24.44 -17.23 -7.93
CA LEU A 154 -23.60 -16.98 -9.10
C LEU A 154 -24.41 -16.48 -10.31
N GLN A 155 -25.63 -16.98 -10.51
CA GLN A 155 -26.54 -16.46 -11.54
C GLN A 155 -26.97 -15.02 -11.26
N ALA A 156 -27.23 -14.66 -10.00
CA ALA A 156 -27.56 -13.29 -9.60
C ALA A 156 -26.38 -12.32 -9.79
N ALA A 157 -25.14 -12.78 -9.55
CA ALA A 157 -23.94 -11.99 -9.72
C ALA A 157 -23.48 -11.83 -11.19
N ALA A 158 -23.79 -12.82 -12.05
CA ALA A 158 -23.30 -12.88 -13.42
C ALA A 158 -23.55 -11.61 -14.28
N PRO A 159 -24.73 -10.95 -14.24
CA PRO A 159 -24.95 -9.72 -14.98
C PRO A 159 -24.01 -8.58 -14.55
N ALA A 160 -23.78 -8.42 -13.24
CA ALA A 160 -22.87 -7.43 -12.70
C ALA A 160 -21.39 -7.78 -12.98
N ALA A 161 -21.06 -9.07 -13.11
CA ALA A 161 -19.76 -9.56 -13.59
C ALA A 161 -19.58 -9.44 -15.12
N GLY A 162 -20.60 -9.01 -15.86
CA GLY A 162 -20.60 -8.93 -17.32
C GLY A 162 -20.63 -10.28 -18.04
N ILE A 163 -21.10 -11.34 -17.37
CA ILE A 163 -21.16 -12.70 -17.91
C ILE A 163 -22.57 -12.94 -18.44
N ALA A 164 -22.74 -12.84 -19.77
CA ALA A 164 -24.03 -13.08 -20.42
C ALA A 164 -24.38 -14.58 -20.52
N SER A 165 -23.38 -15.41 -20.80
CA SER A 165 -23.49 -16.86 -20.84
C SER A 165 -22.14 -17.45 -20.46
N GLY A 166 -22.09 -18.19 -19.35
CA GLY A 166 -20.87 -18.79 -18.83
C GLY A 166 -21.12 -20.19 -18.30
N THR A 167 -20.06 -20.98 -18.29
CA THR A 167 -20.02 -22.32 -17.72
C THR A 167 -19.20 -22.25 -16.44
N VAL A 168 -19.80 -22.60 -15.31
CA VAL A 168 -19.05 -22.85 -14.08
C VAL A 168 -18.18 -24.08 -14.30
N VAL A 169 -16.86 -23.92 -14.27
CA VAL A 169 -15.89 -24.98 -14.58
C VAL A 169 -15.14 -25.51 -13.36
N THR A 170 -15.30 -24.89 -12.20
CA THR A 170 -14.90 -25.44 -10.90
C THR A 170 -16.12 -25.65 -10.01
N ALA A 171 -16.04 -26.60 -9.07
CA ALA A 171 -17.06 -26.68 -8.03
C ALA A 171 -17.09 -25.34 -7.25
N PRO A 172 -18.27 -24.75 -6.99
CA PRO A 172 -18.36 -23.57 -6.15
C PRO A 172 -17.90 -23.85 -4.72
N GLU A 173 -17.15 -22.92 -4.16
CA GLU A 173 -16.61 -22.98 -2.81
C GLU A 173 -17.02 -21.74 -2.03
N LEU A 174 -17.25 -21.87 -0.73
CA LEU A 174 -17.51 -20.72 0.13
C LEU A 174 -16.20 -20.09 0.61
N VAL A 175 -16.12 -18.78 0.47
CA VAL A 175 -14.99 -17.93 0.89
C VAL A 175 -15.50 -16.73 1.66
N TYR A 176 -14.61 -16.00 2.32
CA TYR A 176 -14.90 -14.72 2.95
C TYR A 176 -14.31 -13.58 2.13
N VAL A 177 -15.12 -12.59 1.76
CA VAL A 177 -14.67 -11.40 1.01
C VAL A 177 -14.66 -10.20 1.96
N PRO A 178 -13.52 -9.51 2.15
CA PRO A 178 -13.47 -8.26 2.90
C PRO A 178 -14.15 -7.11 2.16
N THR A 179 -15.04 -6.41 2.85
CA THR A 179 -15.69 -5.16 2.41
C THR A 179 -15.48 -4.07 3.46
N ASP A 180 -15.91 -2.83 3.16
CA ASP A 180 -15.88 -1.72 4.11
C ASP A 180 -16.78 -1.97 5.34
N GLU A 181 -17.76 -2.88 5.22
CA GLU A 181 -18.69 -3.27 6.28
C GLU A 181 -18.22 -4.47 7.10
N GLY A 182 -17.14 -5.15 6.68
CA GLY A 182 -16.61 -6.35 7.34
C GLY A 182 -16.39 -7.52 6.39
N LEU A 183 -16.30 -8.74 6.91
CA LEU A 183 -16.21 -9.95 6.09
C LEU A 183 -17.61 -10.42 5.67
N ARG A 184 -17.80 -10.67 4.37
CA ARG A 184 -19.02 -11.25 3.80
C ARG A 184 -18.76 -12.69 3.37
N LEU A 185 -19.67 -13.60 3.69
CA LEU A 185 -19.61 -14.98 3.21
C LEU A 185 -20.08 -15.01 1.75
N ALA A 186 -19.29 -15.63 0.86
CA ALA A 186 -19.51 -15.57 -0.58
C ALA A 186 -19.27 -16.93 -1.24
N TRP A 187 -20.00 -17.20 -2.32
CA TRP A 187 -19.71 -18.26 -3.27
C TRP A 187 -18.64 -17.80 -4.26
N GLN A 188 -17.60 -18.60 -4.39
CA GLN A 188 -16.53 -18.45 -5.38
C GLN A 188 -16.63 -19.57 -6.41
N ALA A 189 -16.58 -19.25 -7.70
CA ALA A 189 -16.38 -20.26 -8.73
C ALA A 189 -15.62 -19.69 -9.94
N THR A 190 -14.81 -20.53 -10.59
CA THR A 190 -14.26 -20.20 -11.90
C THR A 190 -15.33 -20.44 -12.97
N VAL A 191 -15.60 -19.40 -13.74
CA VAL A 191 -16.56 -19.37 -14.83
C VAL A 191 -15.77 -19.19 -16.12
N ALA A 192 -15.83 -20.20 -16.99
CA ALA A 192 -15.38 -20.07 -18.37
C ALA A 192 -16.53 -19.49 -19.19
N TYR A 193 -16.27 -18.43 -19.93
CA TYR A 193 -17.28 -17.83 -20.78
C TYR A 193 -16.65 -17.27 -22.03
N GLU A 194 -17.48 -17.05 -23.04
CA GLU A 194 -17.06 -16.31 -24.21
C GLU A 194 -17.57 -14.89 -24.07
N ARG A 195 -16.68 -13.93 -24.27
CA ARG A 195 -17.05 -12.53 -24.44
C ARG A 195 -16.35 -12.07 -25.69
N ASP A 196 -17.14 -11.69 -26.69
CA ASP A 196 -16.66 -11.16 -27.96
C ASP A 196 -15.73 -12.08 -28.77
N GLY A 197 -16.04 -13.38 -28.83
CA GLY A 197 -15.26 -14.36 -29.58
C GLY A 197 -13.99 -14.86 -28.88
N GLU A 198 -13.72 -14.37 -27.67
CA GLU A 198 -12.54 -14.76 -26.89
C GLU A 198 -12.94 -15.61 -25.68
N PRO A 199 -12.15 -16.66 -25.37
CA PRO A 199 -12.34 -17.42 -24.15
C PRO A 199 -11.84 -16.60 -22.95
N TYR A 200 -12.70 -16.43 -21.96
CA TYR A 200 -12.39 -15.91 -20.63
C TYR A 200 -12.49 -17.03 -19.61
N LEU A 201 -11.77 -16.84 -18.50
CA LEU A 201 -11.75 -17.77 -17.39
C LEU A 201 -11.60 -16.95 -16.12
N ASP A 202 -12.71 -16.59 -15.48
CA ASP A 202 -12.70 -15.70 -14.32
C ASP A 202 -13.20 -16.43 -13.08
N ARG A 203 -12.57 -16.19 -11.94
CA ARG A 203 -13.06 -16.56 -10.61
C ARG A 203 -13.99 -15.47 -10.10
N VAL A 204 -15.28 -15.76 -10.00
CA VAL A 204 -16.34 -14.81 -9.60
C VAL A 204 -16.69 -15.01 -8.13
N TYR A 205 -16.94 -13.90 -7.42
CA TYR A 205 -17.39 -13.87 -6.03
C TYR A 205 -18.81 -13.31 -5.92
N ALA A 206 -19.75 -14.11 -5.42
CA ALA A 206 -21.15 -13.74 -5.22
C ALA A 206 -21.52 -13.85 -3.75
N ASP A 207 -22.15 -12.83 -3.17
CA ASP A 207 -22.61 -12.87 -1.80
C ASP A 207 -23.54 -14.07 -1.55
N SER A 208 -23.27 -14.80 -0.47
CA SER A 208 -23.95 -16.06 -0.21
C SER A 208 -25.40 -15.92 0.28
N ASP A 209 -25.83 -14.70 0.63
CA ASP A 209 -27.17 -14.42 1.12
C ASP A 209 -28.03 -13.65 0.11
N THR A 210 -27.41 -12.73 -0.65
CA THR A 210 -28.12 -11.85 -1.57
C THR A 210 -27.83 -12.13 -3.04
N GLY A 211 -26.74 -12.82 -3.35
CA GLY A 211 -26.25 -13.00 -4.72
C GLY A 211 -25.64 -11.72 -5.31
N GLU A 212 -25.41 -10.70 -4.48
CA GLU A 212 -24.70 -9.48 -4.85
C GLU A 212 -23.31 -9.80 -5.39
N PHE A 213 -22.91 -9.15 -6.48
CA PHE A 213 -21.57 -9.31 -7.04
C PHE A 213 -20.53 -8.61 -6.14
N LEU A 214 -19.59 -9.40 -5.63
CA LEU A 214 -18.53 -8.91 -4.73
C LEU A 214 -17.17 -8.75 -5.44
N GLY A 215 -17.00 -9.29 -6.66
CA GLY A 215 -15.80 -9.13 -7.47
C GLY A 215 -15.51 -10.31 -8.43
N ALA A 216 -14.45 -10.19 -9.25
CA ALA A 216 -13.94 -11.29 -10.08
C ALA A 216 -12.41 -11.21 -10.33
N GLU A 217 -11.76 -12.33 -10.66
CA GLU A 217 -10.31 -12.47 -10.96
C GLU A 217 -10.07 -13.35 -12.21
N GLY A 218 -9.41 -12.85 -13.28
CA GLY A 218 -9.17 -13.62 -14.52
C GLY A 218 -7.93 -14.54 -14.52
N LEU A 219 -7.95 -15.68 -15.25
CA LEU A 219 -7.01 -16.82 -15.10
C LEU A 219 -6.30 -17.38 -16.39
N LEU A 220 -6.23 -16.70 -17.55
CA LEU A 220 -5.64 -17.22 -18.82
C LEU A 220 -4.32 -16.52 -19.26
N HIS A 221 -3.29 -17.28 -19.71
CA HIS A 221 -1.84 -16.92 -19.86
C HIS A 221 -1.22 -17.30 -21.29
N ARG A 222 -0.38 -16.48 -21.98
CA ARG A 222 0.18 -16.60 -23.39
C ARG A 222 1.49 -15.77 -23.74
N ALA A 223 2.47 -16.24 -24.53
CA ALA A 223 3.58 -15.34 -25.01
C ALA A 223 3.07 -14.05 -25.71
N LEU A 224 3.88 -12.97 -25.85
CA LEU A 224 3.46 -11.69 -26.47
C LEU A 224 2.51 -11.93 -27.64
N TYR A 225 1.26 -11.59 -27.41
CA TYR A 225 0.20 -11.81 -28.37
C TYR A 225 -0.78 -10.65 -28.26
N ARG A 226 -0.83 -9.83 -29.32
CA ARG A 226 -1.71 -8.67 -29.40
C ARG A 226 -2.93 -8.95 -30.28
N LYS A 227 -4.07 -8.37 -29.92
CA LYS A 227 -5.23 -8.19 -30.80
C LYS A 227 -5.64 -6.74 -30.84
N ILE A 228 -5.78 -6.21 -32.05
CA ILE A 228 -6.14 -4.82 -32.29
C ILE A 228 -7.53 -4.79 -32.91
N TYR A 229 -8.42 -4.06 -32.27
CA TYR A 229 -9.80 -3.87 -32.68
C TYR A 229 -10.09 -2.40 -32.97
N THR A 230 -11.17 -2.14 -33.70
CA THR A 230 -11.78 -0.81 -33.83
C THR A 230 -13.20 -0.85 -33.30
N ALA A 231 -13.59 0.17 -32.53
CA ALA A 231 -14.99 0.37 -32.16
C ALA A 231 -15.81 1.10 -33.25
N ASN A 232 -15.19 1.45 -34.40
CA ASN A 232 -15.80 2.17 -35.52
C ASN A 232 -16.57 3.43 -35.07
N ASN A 233 -15.99 4.19 -34.13
CA ASN A 233 -16.55 5.39 -33.50
C ASN A 233 -17.81 5.13 -32.65
N GLY A 234 -18.17 3.86 -32.43
CA GLY A 234 -19.14 3.41 -31.45
C GLY A 234 -18.50 3.14 -30.08
N THR A 235 -19.28 2.64 -29.13
CA THR A 235 -18.81 2.33 -27.76
C THR A 235 -18.88 0.85 -27.42
N SER A 236 -19.16 0.00 -28.41
CA SER A 236 -19.14 -1.46 -28.23
C SER A 236 -17.69 -1.96 -28.21
N LEU A 237 -17.33 -2.68 -27.16
CA LEU A 237 -16.00 -3.26 -26.95
C LEU A 237 -16.05 -4.79 -27.12
N PRO A 238 -14.95 -5.43 -27.58
CA PRO A 238 -13.75 -4.82 -28.13
C PRO A 238 -14.00 -4.20 -29.53
N GLY A 239 -15.15 -4.46 -30.15
CA GLY A 239 -15.50 -3.95 -31.47
C GLY A 239 -15.13 -4.95 -32.59
N THR A 240 -14.77 -4.43 -33.77
CA THR A 240 -14.38 -5.26 -34.91
C THR A 240 -12.88 -5.56 -34.88
N LEU A 241 -12.50 -6.84 -34.89
CA LEU A 241 -11.10 -7.24 -34.98
C LEU A 241 -10.49 -6.71 -36.28
N MET A 242 -9.42 -5.93 -36.17
CA MET A 242 -8.67 -5.42 -37.32
C MET A 242 -7.55 -6.39 -37.71
N PHE A 243 -6.71 -6.76 -36.74
CA PHE A 243 -5.59 -7.69 -36.94
C PHE A 243 -5.05 -8.23 -35.60
N VAL A 244 -4.23 -9.27 -35.69
CA VAL A 244 -3.58 -9.94 -34.55
C VAL A 244 -2.05 -9.79 -34.63
N GLU A 245 -1.34 -10.33 -33.65
CA GLU A 245 0.13 -10.42 -33.63
C GLU A 245 0.73 -10.82 -35.00
N GLY A 246 1.71 -10.05 -35.46
CA GLY A 246 2.34 -10.24 -36.78
C GLY A 246 1.55 -9.68 -37.98
N GLY A 247 0.32 -9.20 -37.76
CA GLY A 247 -0.51 -8.53 -38.75
C GLY A 247 -0.21 -7.05 -38.94
N SER A 248 -0.97 -6.39 -39.81
CA SER A 248 -0.82 -4.96 -40.14
C SER A 248 -2.15 -4.34 -40.56
N SER A 249 -2.24 -3.01 -40.47
CA SER A 249 -3.37 -2.20 -40.98
C SER A 249 -2.86 -0.92 -41.64
N SER A 250 -3.65 -0.33 -42.55
CA SER A 250 -3.42 1.03 -43.05
C SER A 250 -3.84 2.11 -42.05
N ASP A 251 -4.57 1.74 -41.00
CA ASP A 251 -4.97 2.65 -39.95
C ASP A 251 -3.78 2.99 -39.03
N THR A 252 -3.38 4.26 -39.04
CA THR A 252 -2.21 4.72 -38.28
C THR A 252 -2.44 4.72 -36.76
N THR A 253 -3.67 4.88 -36.29
CA THR A 253 -3.99 4.84 -34.85
C THR A 253 -3.97 3.40 -34.36
N ALA A 254 -4.53 2.46 -35.14
CA ALA A 254 -4.45 1.03 -34.85
C ALA A 254 -2.99 0.52 -34.84
N MET A 255 -2.17 0.96 -35.80
CA MET A 255 -0.75 0.63 -35.83
C MET A 255 0.03 1.26 -34.66
N ALA A 256 -0.35 2.45 -34.20
CA ALA A 256 0.26 3.05 -33.01
C ALA A 256 -0.07 2.26 -31.74
N ALA A 257 -1.34 1.88 -31.54
CA ALA A 257 -1.74 1.00 -30.43
C ALA A 257 -0.93 -0.32 -30.44
N TYR A 258 -0.79 -0.93 -31.62
CA TYR A 258 0.01 -2.15 -31.80
C TYR A 258 1.48 -1.94 -31.42
N ASN A 259 2.12 -0.91 -31.99
CA ASN A 259 3.55 -0.67 -31.77
C ASN A 259 3.84 -0.29 -30.32
N ASN A 260 3.07 0.65 -29.76
CA ASN A 260 3.28 1.16 -28.40
C ASN A 260 3.03 0.08 -27.34
N SER A 261 1.98 -0.74 -27.47
CA SER A 261 1.77 -1.87 -26.54
C SER A 261 2.89 -2.91 -26.62
N GLY A 262 3.51 -3.10 -27.79
CA GLY A 262 4.70 -3.94 -27.96
C GLY A 262 5.95 -3.36 -27.30
N ILE A 263 6.17 -2.05 -27.41
CA ILE A 263 7.27 -1.35 -26.71
C ILE A 263 7.11 -1.50 -25.20
N THR A 264 5.90 -1.29 -24.68
CA THR A 264 5.63 -1.44 -23.24
C THR A 264 5.86 -2.88 -22.77
N TYR A 265 5.38 -3.89 -23.51
CA TYR A 265 5.69 -5.29 -23.20
C TYR A 265 7.20 -5.53 -23.14
N ASN A 266 7.95 -5.04 -24.13
CA ASN A 266 9.40 -5.21 -24.19
C ASN A 266 10.12 -4.50 -23.04
N TYR A 267 9.64 -3.34 -22.61
CA TYR A 267 10.15 -2.65 -21.41
C TYR A 267 10.01 -3.55 -20.18
N TYR A 268 8.81 -4.03 -19.87
CA TYR A 268 8.56 -4.90 -18.71
C TYR A 268 9.36 -6.20 -18.79
N LYS A 269 9.42 -6.83 -19.98
CA LYS A 269 10.17 -8.06 -20.18
C LYS A 269 11.67 -7.86 -20.03
N THR A 270 12.22 -6.77 -20.57
CA THR A 270 13.66 -6.51 -20.52
C THR A 270 14.11 -6.05 -19.14
N LYS A 271 13.34 -5.18 -18.48
CA LYS A 271 13.74 -4.55 -17.22
C LYS A 271 13.47 -5.42 -16.00
N PHE A 272 12.42 -6.22 -16.05
CA PHE A 272 11.92 -6.94 -14.87
C PHE A 272 11.69 -8.44 -15.13
N ASN A 273 12.03 -8.93 -16.32
CA ASN A 273 11.72 -10.29 -16.77
C ASN A 273 10.21 -10.64 -16.70
N ARG A 274 9.34 -9.63 -16.66
CA ARG A 274 7.89 -9.82 -16.54
C ARG A 274 7.30 -10.23 -17.87
N ASP A 275 6.57 -11.33 -17.92
CA ASP A 275 5.86 -11.78 -19.12
C ASP A 275 4.43 -11.20 -19.14
N SER A 276 4.21 -10.14 -19.91
CA SER A 276 2.93 -9.41 -19.99
C SER A 276 2.42 -8.84 -18.64
N TYR A 277 1.19 -8.33 -18.62
CA TYR A 277 0.63 -7.63 -17.47
C TYR A 277 0.31 -8.54 -16.28
N ASP A 278 0.15 -9.84 -16.47
CA ASP A 278 -0.14 -10.85 -15.42
C ASP A 278 1.11 -11.65 -14.98
N ASN A 279 2.27 -11.35 -15.57
CA ASN A 279 3.51 -12.12 -15.43
C ASN A 279 3.43 -13.58 -15.92
N ALA A 280 2.47 -13.87 -16.78
CA ALA A 280 2.30 -15.17 -17.38
C ALA A 280 1.81 -15.08 -18.82
N GLY A 281 1.94 -13.91 -19.43
CA GLY A 281 1.66 -13.76 -20.84
C GLY A 281 0.19 -13.43 -21.15
N ALA A 282 -0.52 -12.68 -20.33
CA ALA A 282 -1.86 -12.28 -20.72
C ALA A 282 -1.87 -11.64 -22.12
N GLN A 283 -2.88 -11.99 -22.91
CA GLN A 283 -3.07 -11.41 -24.22
C GLN A 283 -3.33 -9.91 -24.12
N LEU A 284 -2.67 -9.12 -24.97
CA LEU A 284 -2.84 -7.67 -25.00
C LEU A 284 -3.92 -7.30 -26.01
N ILE A 285 -5.10 -6.91 -25.52
CA ILE A 285 -6.22 -6.47 -26.35
C ILE A 285 -6.27 -4.93 -26.32
N SER A 286 -6.31 -4.33 -27.50
CA SER A 286 -6.44 -2.88 -27.69
C SER A 286 -7.58 -2.55 -28.64
N THR A 287 -8.45 -1.62 -28.26
CA THR A 287 -9.50 -1.07 -29.12
C THR A 287 -9.26 0.40 -29.40
N VAL A 288 -9.15 0.76 -30.68
CA VAL A 288 -9.05 2.15 -31.15
C VAL A 288 -10.38 2.67 -31.69
N HIS A 289 -10.48 3.97 -31.93
CA HIS A 289 -11.70 4.63 -32.43
C HIS A 289 -12.92 4.43 -31.52
N TYR A 290 -12.70 4.47 -30.21
CA TYR A 290 -13.77 4.37 -29.22
C TYR A 290 -14.51 5.69 -29.08
N GLY A 291 -15.82 5.65 -29.28
CA GLY A 291 -16.70 6.81 -29.29
C GLY A 291 -16.38 7.80 -30.41
N SER A 292 -17.06 8.95 -30.38
CA SER A 292 -16.81 10.07 -31.29
C SER A 292 -16.31 11.26 -30.47
N ASN A 293 -15.18 11.85 -30.86
CA ASN A 293 -14.53 12.94 -30.12
C ASN A 293 -14.29 12.57 -28.64
N TYR A 294 -13.97 11.30 -28.38
CA TYR A 294 -13.83 10.79 -27.02
C TYR A 294 -12.46 11.17 -26.46
N ASN A 295 -12.47 12.06 -25.47
CA ASN A 295 -11.28 12.63 -24.84
C ASN A 295 -10.79 11.77 -23.66
N ASN A 296 -10.65 10.46 -23.85
CA ASN A 296 -10.08 9.59 -22.83
C ASN A 296 -9.48 8.29 -23.41
N ALA A 297 -8.62 7.67 -22.62
CA ALA A 297 -8.20 6.27 -22.74
C ALA A 297 -8.41 5.56 -21.41
N PHE A 298 -8.52 4.23 -21.40
CA PHE A 298 -8.66 3.46 -20.17
C PHE A 298 -8.30 1.98 -20.33
N TRP A 299 -7.81 1.37 -19.25
CA TRP A 299 -7.89 -0.07 -18.99
C TRP A 299 -9.22 -0.40 -18.31
N ASN A 300 -9.96 -1.39 -18.85
CA ASN A 300 -11.28 -1.74 -18.32
C ASN A 300 -11.31 -3.02 -17.46
N GLY A 301 -10.15 -3.53 -17.05
CA GLY A 301 -10.01 -4.85 -16.41
C GLY A 301 -9.72 -6.01 -17.38
N SER A 302 -9.89 -5.80 -18.69
CA SER A 302 -9.67 -6.85 -19.71
C SER A 302 -8.94 -6.38 -20.98
N GLN A 303 -9.05 -5.10 -21.34
CA GLN A 303 -8.45 -4.53 -22.54
C GLN A 303 -8.15 -3.02 -22.37
N MET A 304 -7.24 -2.51 -23.19
CA MET A 304 -6.96 -1.08 -23.32
C MET A 304 -7.88 -0.48 -24.39
N VAL A 305 -8.43 0.70 -24.13
CA VAL A 305 -9.38 1.39 -25.02
C VAL A 305 -8.92 2.81 -25.25
N TYR A 306 -8.93 3.26 -26.51
CA TYR A 306 -8.44 4.57 -26.90
C TYR A 306 -9.48 5.34 -27.71
N GLY A 307 -9.82 6.53 -27.23
CA GLY A 307 -10.51 7.53 -28.04
C GLY A 307 -9.58 8.20 -29.06
N ASP A 308 -10.18 8.82 -30.06
CA ASP A 308 -9.46 9.62 -31.07
C ASP A 308 -9.23 11.07 -30.64
N GLY A 309 -9.83 11.48 -29.51
CA GLY A 309 -9.89 12.87 -29.09
C GLY A 309 -10.78 13.73 -30.01
N ASP A 310 -11.01 14.98 -29.61
CA ASP A 310 -11.81 15.96 -30.36
C ASP A 310 -11.01 16.76 -31.40
N GLY A 311 -9.73 16.44 -31.57
CA GLY A 311 -8.80 17.12 -32.47
C GLY A 311 -8.34 18.51 -31.99
N THR A 312 -8.79 18.95 -30.82
CA THR A 312 -8.51 20.29 -30.28
C THR A 312 -7.84 20.20 -28.91
N THR A 313 -8.52 19.59 -27.94
CA THR A 313 -7.97 19.28 -26.62
C THR A 313 -7.17 17.99 -26.65
N PHE A 314 -7.61 17.00 -27.43
CA PHE A 314 -6.85 15.76 -27.61
C PHE A 314 -6.83 15.31 -29.06
N GLY A 315 -5.70 14.79 -29.50
CA GLY A 315 -5.59 13.87 -30.64
C GLY A 315 -5.69 12.41 -30.20
N PRO A 316 -5.43 11.44 -31.11
CA PRO A 316 -5.62 10.03 -30.80
C PRO A 316 -4.69 9.52 -29.70
N PHE A 317 -5.26 9.03 -28.61
CA PHE A 317 -4.53 8.61 -27.40
C PHE A 317 -3.55 7.46 -27.67
N ALA A 318 -3.93 6.52 -28.56
CA ALA A 318 -3.06 5.40 -28.94
C ALA A 318 -1.72 5.81 -29.56
N LYS A 319 -1.58 7.07 -30.01
CA LYS A 319 -0.35 7.61 -30.59
C LYS A 319 0.65 8.10 -29.54
N ALA A 320 0.23 8.31 -28.31
CA ALA A 320 1.10 8.64 -27.18
C ALA A 320 1.61 7.36 -26.51
N LEU A 321 2.93 7.13 -26.54
CA LEU A 321 3.54 5.91 -26.02
C LEU A 321 3.36 5.79 -24.52
N ASP A 322 3.62 6.86 -23.80
CA ASP A 322 3.46 6.99 -22.36
C ASP A 322 2.00 6.74 -21.93
N VAL A 323 1.01 7.22 -22.69
CA VAL A 323 -0.42 6.91 -22.46
C VAL A 323 -0.71 5.42 -22.65
N VAL A 324 -0.24 4.81 -23.75
CA VAL A 324 -0.43 3.36 -23.96
C VAL A 324 0.25 2.55 -22.85
N ALA A 325 1.43 2.98 -22.41
CA ALA A 325 2.15 2.36 -21.32
C ALA A 325 1.48 2.57 -19.95
N HIS A 326 0.87 3.74 -19.73
CA HIS A 326 0.05 4.07 -18.57
C HIS A 326 -1.15 3.12 -18.50
N GLU A 327 -1.92 2.96 -19.58
CA GLU A 327 -3.06 2.03 -19.61
C GLU A 327 -2.64 0.58 -19.35
N LEU A 328 -1.53 0.12 -19.95
CA LEU A 328 -1.05 -1.23 -19.70
C LEU A 328 -0.52 -1.40 -18.26
N THR A 329 -0.04 -0.33 -17.63
CA THR A 329 0.44 -0.37 -16.25
C THR A 329 -0.71 -0.45 -15.25
N HIS A 330 -1.90 0.07 -15.57
CA HIS A 330 -3.09 -0.27 -14.78
C HIS A 330 -3.33 -1.78 -14.73
N ALA A 331 -3.16 -2.49 -15.86
CA ALA A 331 -3.28 -3.94 -15.89
C ALA A 331 -2.18 -4.64 -15.05
N VAL A 332 -0.94 -4.12 -15.06
CA VAL A 332 0.12 -4.63 -14.18
C VAL A 332 -0.24 -4.43 -12.71
N THR A 333 -0.75 -3.26 -12.35
CA THR A 333 -1.18 -2.93 -10.99
C THR A 333 -2.32 -3.82 -10.53
N ASP A 334 -3.33 -4.03 -11.38
CA ASP A 334 -4.47 -4.93 -11.17
C ASP A 334 -4.02 -6.36 -10.84
N ARG A 335 -3.02 -6.88 -11.55
CA ARG A 335 -2.49 -8.25 -11.37
C ARG A 335 -1.35 -8.36 -10.36
N THR A 336 -1.08 -7.32 -9.58
CA THR A 336 -0.01 -7.31 -8.57
C THR A 336 -0.53 -6.79 -7.23
N ALA A 337 -0.41 -5.48 -6.99
CA ALA A 337 -0.87 -4.87 -5.75
C ALA A 337 -2.40 -4.76 -5.66
N GLY A 338 -3.11 -4.75 -6.80
CA GLY A 338 -4.56 -4.59 -6.87
C GLY A 338 -5.02 -3.26 -6.25
N LEU A 339 -4.25 -2.18 -6.41
CA LEU A 339 -4.54 -0.88 -5.78
C LEU A 339 -5.96 -0.41 -6.12
N ALA A 340 -6.82 -0.33 -5.10
CA ALA A 340 -8.21 0.08 -5.27
C ALA A 340 -8.27 1.49 -5.86
N TYR A 341 -9.09 1.70 -6.89
CA TYR A 341 -9.16 2.94 -7.68
C TYR A 341 -9.94 4.05 -6.96
N GLN A 342 -9.51 4.40 -5.75
CA GLN A 342 -10.12 5.42 -4.91
C GLN A 342 -9.12 5.95 -3.87
N ASN A 343 -9.30 7.18 -3.40
CA ASN A 343 -8.50 7.79 -2.33
C ASN A 343 -6.97 7.68 -2.61
N ASP A 344 -6.18 7.39 -1.57
CA ASP A 344 -4.72 7.23 -1.66
C ASP A 344 -4.30 6.07 -2.57
N SER A 345 -4.99 4.93 -2.50
CA SER A 345 -4.64 3.75 -3.30
C SER A 345 -4.86 4.03 -4.78
N GLY A 346 -5.93 4.74 -5.13
CA GLY A 346 -6.22 5.12 -6.52
C GLY A 346 -5.23 6.15 -7.03
N ALA A 347 -4.85 7.12 -6.20
CA ALA A 347 -3.81 8.08 -6.57
C ALA A 347 -2.43 7.42 -6.76
N LEU A 348 -2.12 6.37 -5.99
CA LEU A 348 -0.93 5.55 -6.21
C LEU A 348 -1.05 4.68 -7.47
N ASN A 349 -2.25 4.19 -7.80
CA ASN A 349 -2.53 3.46 -9.03
C ASN A 349 -2.20 4.34 -10.26
N GLU A 350 -2.76 5.56 -10.30
CA GLU A 350 -2.45 6.59 -11.30
C GLU A 350 -0.95 6.92 -11.37
N ALA A 351 -0.32 7.13 -10.22
CA ALA A 351 1.09 7.47 -10.17
C ALA A 351 2.00 6.33 -10.67
N MET A 352 1.67 5.08 -10.36
CA MET A 352 2.41 3.93 -10.91
C MET A 352 2.31 3.89 -12.43
N SER A 353 1.11 4.15 -12.97
CA SER A 353 0.88 4.23 -14.41
C SER A 353 1.67 5.36 -15.08
N ASP A 354 1.70 6.55 -14.50
CA ASP A 354 2.54 7.66 -14.97
C ASP A 354 4.05 7.33 -14.87
N ILE A 355 4.49 6.74 -13.76
CA ILE A 355 5.90 6.38 -13.51
C ILE A 355 6.41 5.37 -14.55
N PHE A 356 5.68 4.27 -14.78
CA PHE A 356 6.11 3.26 -15.75
C PHE A 356 5.82 3.69 -17.19
N GLY A 357 4.87 4.60 -17.42
CA GLY A 357 4.70 5.31 -18.69
C GLY A 357 5.95 6.12 -19.06
N ALA A 358 6.36 7.01 -18.16
CA ALA A 358 7.59 7.81 -18.29
C ALA A 358 8.84 6.94 -18.45
N ALA A 359 8.98 5.87 -17.66
CA ALA A 359 10.11 4.96 -17.75
C ALA A 359 10.14 4.15 -19.06
N THR A 360 8.96 3.78 -19.59
CA THR A 360 8.83 3.14 -20.92
C THR A 360 9.23 4.10 -22.03
N GLU A 361 8.83 5.36 -21.95
CA GLU A 361 9.26 6.38 -22.92
C GLU A 361 10.78 6.57 -22.89
N ALA A 362 11.37 6.71 -21.69
CA ALA A 362 12.81 6.80 -21.53
C ALA A 362 13.53 5.54 -22.07
N TYR A 363 12.96 4.35 -21.87
CA TYR A 363 13.48 3.11 -22.45
C TYR A 363 13.47 3.15 -23.99
N SER A 364 12.35 3.58 -24.59
CA SER A 364 12.24 3.70 -26.04
C SER A 364 13.18 4.75 -26.63
N ALA A 365 13.45 5.83 -25.90
CA ALA A 365 14.36 6.90 -26.29
C ALA A 365 15.84 6.57 -26.03
N GLY A 366 16.15 5.46 -25.35
CA GLY A 366 17.51 5.09 -24.95
C GLY A 366 18.05 5.86 -23.73
N GLY A 367 17.19 6.56 -22.99
CA GLY A 367 17.53 7.36 -21.81
C GLY A 367 16.47 8.44 -21.52
N ILE A 368 16.68 9.21 -20.44
CA ILE A 368 15.81 10.35 -20.09
C ILE A 368 15.86 11.39 -21.23
N SER A 369 14.69 11.82 -21.68
CA SER A 369 14.48 12.82 -22.72
C SER A 369 13.85 14.10 -22.14
N SER A 370 13.60 15.11 -22.99
CA SER A 370 12.83 16.30 -22.61
C SER A 370 11.34 16.03 -22.36
N ASN A 371 10.85 14.88 -22.83
CA ASN A 371 9.44 14.49 -22.72
C ASN A 371 9.19 13.50 -21.59
N THR A 372 10.22 12.81 -21.08
CA THR A 372 10.07 11.76 -20.05
C THR A 372 9.23 12.17 -18.84
N TRP A 373 9.22 13.45 -18.45
CA TRP A 373 8.48 13.94 -17.29
C TRP A 373 7.14 14.59 -17.62
N LYS A 374 6.72 14.49 -18.87
CA LYS A 374 5.42 14.93 -19.37
C LYS A 374 4.57 13.69 -19.62
N ILE A 375 3.29 13.78 -19.31
CA ILE A 375 2.33 12.73 -19.60
C ILE A 375 1.34 13.25 -20.63
N GLY A 376 1.13 12.51 -21.70
CA GLY A 376 0.20 12.78 -22.79
C GLY A 376 0.64 13.90 -23.72
N GLU A 377 1.89 14.33 -23.75
CA GLU A 377 2.37 15.46 -24.57
C GLU A 377 2.25 15.20 -26.08
N ALA A 378 2.22 13.92 -26.49
CA ALA A 378 2.04 13.55 -27.89
C ALA A 378 0.58 13.61 -28.37
N CYS A 379 -0.40 13.64 -27.47
CA CYS A 379 -1.82 13.70 -27.81
C CYS A 379 -2.56 14.91 -27.23
N TYR A 380 -2.07 15.54 -26.17
CA TYR A 380 -2.70 16.72 -25.56
C TYR A 380 -2.48 17.95 -26.44
N THR A 381 -3.55 18.72 -26.63
CA THR A 381 -3.56 20.01 -27.33
C THR A 381 -2.69 20.03 -28.59
N PRO A 382 -3.02 19.27 -29.65
CA PRO A 382 -2.11 19.03 -30.79
C PRO A 382 -1.63 20.30 -31.52
N ALA A 383 -2.30 21.43 -31.33
CA ALA A 383 -1.92 22.74 -31.89
C ALA A 383 -0.99 23.56 -30.98
N THR A 384 -0.77 23.14 -29.74
CA THR A 384 0.09 23.79 -28.75
C THR A 384 1.36 22.96 -28.59
N ALA A 385 2.50 23.53 -28.97
CA ALA A 385 3.76 22.80 -28.85
C ALA A 385 4.32 22.87 -27.42
N GLY A 386 4.64 21.71 -26.87
CA GLY A 386 5.46 21.60 -25.67
C GLY A 386 4.70 21.62 -24.35
N ASP A 387 3.37 21.69 -24.35
CA ASP A 387 2.55 21.38 -23.18
C ASP A 387 2.28 19.87 -23.08
N ALA A 388 1.55 19.47 -22.03
CA ALA A 388 1.24 18.10 -21.67
C ALA A 388 0.01 18.07 -20.75
N LEU A 389 -0.61 16.89 -20.62
CA LEU A 389 -1.75 16.67 -19.73
C LEU A 389 -1.32 16.77 -18.25
N ARG A 390 -0.17 16.16 -17.90
CA ARG A 390 0.43 16.24 -16.55
C ARG A 390 1.95 16.40 -16.65
N TYR A 391 2.55 16.89 -15.58
CA TYR A 391 4.00 17.10 -15.47
C TYR A 391 4.54 16.47 -14.18
N MET A 392 5.28 15.37 -14.27
CA MET A 392 5.80 14.69 -13.09
C MET A 392 6.82 15.54 -12.31
N ASN A 393 7.58 16.39 -12.99
CA ASN A 393 8.61 17.25 -12.40
C ASN A 393 8.07 18.57 -11.84
N ASN A 394 6.85 18.96 -12.21
CA ASN A 394 6.14 20.12 -11.68
C ASN A 394 4.62 19.90 -11.76
N PRO A 395 4.04 19.03 -10.92
CA PRO A 395 2.64 18.59 -11.07
C PRO A 395 1.65 19.74 -11.16
N THR A 396 1.81 20.80 -10.36
CA THR A 396 0.87 21.94 -10.38
C THR A 396 0.84 22.75 -11.68
N ALA A 397 1.75 22.52 -12.62
CA ALA A 397 1.77 23.21 -13.91
C ALA A 397 0.55 22.91 -14.79
N ASP A 398 -0.12 21.77 -14.56
CA ASP A 398 -1.39 21.43 -15.24
C ASP A 398 -2.62 22.13 -14.63
N GLY A 399 -2.45 22.83 -13.50
CA GLY A 399 -3.53 23.54 -12.80
C GLY A 399 -4.45 22.65 -11.95
N TYR A 400 -4.25 21.34 -11.91
CA TYR A 400 -5.08 20.37 -11.19
C TYR A 400 -4.29 19.53 -10.18
N SER A 401 -3.17 18.96 -10.61
CA SER A 401 -2.38 18.02 -9.82
C SER A 401 -1.76 18.69 -8.60
N ARG A 402 -1.66 17.92 -7.51
CA ARG A 402 -1.01 18.30 -6.25
C ARG A 402 0.35 17.66 -6.20
N ASP A 403 1.34 18.41 -5.74
CA ASP A 403 2.73 17.97 -5.62
C ASP A 403 3.18 17.83 -4.14
N TYR A 404 2.30 18.19 -3.19
CA TYR A 404 2.58 18.21 -1.76
C TYR A 404 1.45 17.52 -0.97
N TYR A 405 1.79 16.48 -0.21
CA TYR A 405 0.84 15.59 0.49
C TYR A 405 -0.16 16.32 1.41
N PRO A 406 0.24 17.36 2.18
CA PRO A 406 -0.70 18.16 2.96
C PRO A 406 -1.73 18.96 2.15
N GLU A 407 -1.49 19.18 0.84
CA GLU A 407 -2.37 19.93 -0.07
C GLU A 407 -3.22 19.02 -0.98
N ARG A 408 -3.23 17.71 -0.71
CA ARG A 408 -4.03 16.75 -1.47
C ARG A 408 -5.51 17.12 -1.47
N LEU A 409 -6.15 16.83 -2.60
CA LEU A 409 -7.59 16.92 -2.76
C LEU A 409 -8.26 15.90 -1.82
N TYR A 410 -9.37 16.29 -1.21
CA TYR A 410 -10.22 15.40 -0.41
C TYR A 410 -9.51 14.70 0.78
N ALA A 411 -8.57 15.39 1.43
CA ALA A 411 -7.70 14.82 2.48
C ALA A 411 -8.42 14.18 3.68
N TYR A 412 -9.71 14.48 3.92
CA TYR A 412 -10.51 13.91 5.00
C TYR A 412 -11.97 13.73 4.56
N ASN A 413 -12.57 12.58 4.87
CA ASN A 413 -14.00 12.29 4.69
C ASN A 413 -14.52 12.52 3.26
N CYS A 414 -14.12 11.64 2.34
CA CYS A 414 -14.63 11.61 0.98
C CYS A 414 -15.29 10.27 0.68
N THR A 415 -16.45 10.31 0.04
CA THR A 415 -17.09 9.13 -0.55
C THR A 415 -16.70 9.09 -2.04
N PRO A 416 -15.95 8.07 -2.50
CA PRO A 416 -15.49 7.99 -3.87
C PRO A 416 -16.63 7.96 -4.88
N SER A 417 -16.52 8.74 -5.95
CA SER A 417 -17.41 8.70 -7.12
C SER A 417 -16.72 9.25 -8.35
N SER A 418 -17.24 8.97 -9.54
CA SER A 418 -16.74 9.60 -10.77
C SER A 418 -16.78 11.14 -10.73
N SER A 419 -17.74 11.74 -10.01
CA SER A 419 -17.90 13.20 -9.92
C SER A 419 -16.81 13.92 -9.14
N ASN A 420 -16.11 13.21 -8.26
CA ASN A 420 -15.02 13.75 -7.44
C ASN A 420 -13.68 13.07 -7.76
N ASP A 421 -13.58 12.50 -8.96
CA ASP A 421 -12.39 11.79 -9.40
C ASP A 421 -11.98 10.66 -8.43
N TYR A 422 -12.97 9.93 -7.91
CA TYR A 422 -12.81 8.89 -6.90
C TYR A 422 -11.97 9.36 -5.69
N CYS A 423 -12.27 10.59 -5.24
CA CYS A 423 -11.50 11.33 -4.24
C CYS A 423 -10.12 11.81 -4.72
N GLY A 424 -10.06 12.29 -5.97
CA GLY A 424 -8.93 12.98 -6.56
C GLY A 424 -7.77 12.06 -6.96
N VAL A 425 -8.03 10.88 -7.52
CA VAL A 425 -6.97 9.92 -7.88
C VAL A 425 -5.97 10.54 -8.86
N HIS A 426 -6.42 11.19 -9.94
CA HIS A 426 -5.52 11.81 -10.91
C HIS A 426 -4.85 13.04 -10.29
N GLY A 427 -5.60 13.87 -9.58
CA GLY A 427 -5.06 15.10 -8.99
C GLY A 427 -4.04 14.83 -7.89
N ASN A 428 -4.22 13.79 -7.08
CA ASN A 428 -3.31 13.45 -6.00
C ASN A 428 -2.09 12.67 -6.47
N SER A 429 -2.16 11.96 -7.61
CA SER A 429 -1.04 11.18 -8.19
C SER A 429 0.26 12.00 -8.32
N GLY A 430 0.14 13.30 -8.56
CA GLY A 430 1.24 14.26 -8.64
C GLY A 430 2.22 14.21 -7.46
N VAL A 431 1.77 13.84 -6.26
CA VAL A 431 2.63 13.71 -5.07
C VAL A 431 3.64 12.58 -5.26
N ALA A 432 3.19 11.41 -5.71
CA ALA A 432 4.08 10.27 -5.97
C ALA A 432 4.88 10.43 -7.27
N ASN A 433 4.29 11.07 -8.29
CA ASN A 433 5.01 11.44 -9.52
C ASN A 433 6.22 12.34 -9.21
N LEU A 434 6.04 13.37 -8.39
CA LEU A 434 7.12 14.25 -8.00
C LEU A 434 8.15 13.53 -7.12
N ALA A 435 7.72 12.67 -6.19
CA ALA A 435 8.64 11.87 -5.38
C ALA A 435 9.54 10.98 -6.26
N PHE A 436 8.96 10.30 -7.26
CA PHE A 436 9.73 9.51 -8.22
C PHE A 436 10.68 10.38 -9.05
N TYR A 437 10.22 11.50 -9.60
CA TYR A 437 11.06 12.44 -10.33
C TYR A 437 12.27 12.90 -9.49
N LEU A 438 12.05 13.31 -8.24
CA LEU A 438 13.11 13.77 -7.35
C LEU A 438 14.07 12.64 -6.99
N MET A 439 13.58 11.41 -6.87
CA MET A 439 14.43 10.22 -6.65
C MET A 439 15.34 9.96 -7.86
N VAL A 440 14.81 10.11 -9.08
CA VAL A 440 15.57 9.92 -10.32
C VAL A 440 16.55 11.06 -10.55
N SER A 441 16.09 12.30 -10.48
CA SER A 441 16.83 13.48 -10.95
C SER A 441 17.56 14.23 -9.83
N GLY A 442 17.20 13.99 -8.56
CA GLY A 442 17.64 14.80 -7.43
C GLY A 442 17.03 16.20 -7.44
N GLY A 443 17.49 17.05 -6.53
CA GLY A 443 17.06 18.45 -6.43
C GLY A 443 16.06 18.70 -5.31
N SER A 444 15.32 19.80 -5.42
CA SER A 444 14.38 20.26 -4.37
C SER A 444 12.96 20.35 -4.92
N HIS A 445 11.98 20.35 -4.01
CA HIS A 445 10.58 20.54 -4.37
C HIS A 445 10.38 21.81 -5.23
N PRO A 446 9.70 21.75 -6.40
CA PRO A 446 9.66 22.84 -7.38
C PRO A 446 9.00 24.11 -6.85
N ARG A 447 8.01 23.97 -5.96
CA ARG A 447 7.36 25.09 -5.24
C ARG A 447 7.96 25.42 -3.87
N ALA A 448 9.12 24.84 -3.52
CA ALA A 448 9.78 25.03 -2.22
C ALA A 448 8.87 24.77 -0.99
N LYS A 449 7.96 23.79 -1.06
CA LYS A 449 7.07 23.42 0.05
C LYS A 449 7.83 22.83 1.24
N THR A 450 9.01 22.28 0.96
CA THR A 450 9.98 21.81 1.94
C THR A 450 11.38 22.33 1.59
N SER A 451 12.27 22.38 2.56
CA SER A 451 13.69 22.73 2.38
C SER A 451 14.57 21.52 2.02
N ILE A 452 13.96 20.36 1.76
CA ILE A 452 14.67 19.10 1.60
C ILE A 452 15.28 19.01 0.20
N ALA A 453 16.58 18.73 0.16
CA ALA A 453 17.30 18.39 -1.05
C ALA A 453 17.44 16.86 -1.18
N VAL A 454 16.99 16.34 -2.32
CA VAL A 454 16.99 14.91 -2.66
C VAL A 454 18.25 14.57 -3.44
N THR A 455 18.93 13.51 -3.01
CA THR A 455 20.06 12.91 -3.73
C THR A 455 19.53 11.99 -4.82
N SER A 456 19.94 12.21 -6.07
CA SER A 456 19.59 11.33 -7.19
C SER A 456 20.15 9.93 -7.00
N ILE A 457 19.32 8.91 -7.28
CA ILE A 457 19.76 7.51 -7.39
C ILE A 457 19.70 6.98 -8.85
N GLY A 458 19.19 7.79 -9.77
CA GLY A 458 19.04 7.50 -11.20
C GLY A 458 17.83 6.63 -11.54
N LEU A 459 17.39 6.69 -12.81
CA LEU A 459 16.19 6.02 -13.31
C LEU A 459 16.24 4.50 -13.10
N SER A 460 17.36 3.86 -13.46
CA SER A 460 17.48 2.41 -13.37
C SER A 460 17.29 1.86 -11.96
N ARG A 461 17.67 2.62 -10.91
CA ARG A 461 17.45 2.18 -9.52
C ARG A 461 16.04 2.50 -9.06
N ALA A 462 15.55 3.70 -9.37
CA ALA A 462 14.21 4.11 -8.99
C ALA A 462 13.14 3.19 -9.60
N GLU A 463 13.26 2.82 -10.88
CA GLU A 463 12.30 1.92 -11.54
C GLU A 463 12.30 0.51 -10.92
N GLN A 464 13.47 -0.02 -10.53
CA GLN A 464 13.57 -1.31 -9.83
C GLN A 464 12.96 -1.24 -8.42
N ILE A 465 13.18 -0.14 -7.70
CA ILE A 465 12.59 0.10 -6.36
C ILE A 465 11.07 0.16 -6.44
N PHE A 466 10.53 0.96 -7.36
CA PHE A 466 9.08 1.09 -7.53
C PHE A 466 8.45 -0.21 -8.03
N TYR A 467 9.11 -0.93 -8.93
CA TYR A 467 8.60 -2.22 -9.41
C TYR A 467 8.58 -3.28 -8.32
N ARG A 468 9.64 -3.40 -7.50
CA ARG A 468 9.65 -4.30 -6.35
C ARG A 468 8.61 -3.87 -5.30
N ALA A 469 8.49 -2.58 -5.04
CA ALA A 469 7.43 -2.07 -4.15
C ALA A 469 6.04 -2.50 -4.63
N LEU A 470 5.73 -2.29 -5.92
CA LEU A 470 4.46 -2.67 -6.53
C LEU A 470 4.19 -4.17 -6.49
N THR A 471 5.20 -5.00 -6.73
CA THR A 471 5.02 -6.46 -6.91
C THR A 471 5.20 -7.30 -5.66
N VAL A 472 5.85 -6.75 -4.61
CA VAL A 472 6.18 -7.50 -3.38
C VAL A 472 5.49 -6.92 -2.15
N TYR A 473 5.34 -5.59 -2.07
CA TYR A 473 5.02 -4.92 -0.81
C TYR A 473 3.67 -4.21 -0.79
N LEU A 474 3.26 -3.61 -1.91
CA LEU A 474 1.99 -2.91 -2.00
C LEU A 474 0.81 -3.90 -2.05
N THR A 475 -0.28 -3.50 -1.41
CA THR A 475 -1.57 -4.19 -1.36
C THR A 475 -2.71 -3.25 -1.78
N SER A 476 -3.91 -3.78 -1.97
CA SER A 476 -5.05 -3.05 -2.54
C SER A 476 -5.45 -1.78 -1.78
N SER A 477 -5.18 -1.73 -0.48
CA SER A 477 -5.50 -0.60 0.41
C SER A 477 -4.28 0.24 0.79
N SER A 478 -3.20 0.18 0.02
CA SER A 478 -1.97 0.93 0.33
C SER A 478 -2.20 2.44 0.30
N THR A 479 -1.62 3.13 1.28
CA THR A 479 -1.63 4.61 1.37
C THR A 479 -0.29 5.19 0.95
N TYR A 480 -0.16 6.51 0.86
CA TYR A 480 1.15 7.15 0.58
C TYR A 480 2.23 6.77 1.61
N VAL A 481 1.86 6.62 2.88
CA VAL A 481 2.78 6.15 3.92
C VAL A 481 3.17 4.69 3.67
N GLY A 482 2.22 3.86 3.24
CA GLY A 482 2.49 2.50 2.77
C GLY A 482 3.47 2.46 1.61
N ALA A 483 3.26 3.30 0.58
CA ALA A 483 4.16 3.41 -0.57
C ALA A 483 5.55 3.92 -0.22
N ARG A 484 5.65 4.89 0.70
CA ARG A 484 6.92 5.34 1.28
C ARG A 484 7.71 4.18 1.90
N ASN A 485 7.03 3.38 2.71
CA ASN A 485 7.66 2.27 3.41
C ASN A 485 8.02 1.11 2.48
N ALA A 486 7.12 0.76 1.54
CA ALA A 486 7.34 -0.26 0.53
C ALA A 486 8.54 0.07 -0.37
N THR A 487 8.65 1.31 -0.84
CA THR A 487 9.79 1.76 -1.66
C THR A 487 11.09 1.83 -0.85
N ALA A 488 11.05 2.22 0.42
CA ALA A 488 12.23 2.21 1.29
C ALA A 488 12.71 0.78 1.61
N GLN A 489 11.79 -0.16 1.83
CA GLN A 489 12.14 -1.58 2.00
C GLN A 489 12.71 -2.16 0.70
N ALA A 490 12.06 -1.92 -0.44
CA ALA A 490 12.58 -2.34 -1.74
C ALA A 490 13.99 -1.82 -2.01
N ALA A 491 14.27 -0.56 -1.64
CA ALA A 491 15.61 0.01 -1.73
C ALA A 491 16.62 -0.65 -0.77
N THR A 492 16.18 -1.02 0.44
CA THR A 492 16.99 -1.77 1.40
C THR A 492 17.39 -3.13 0.84
N ASP A 493 16.43 -3.86 0.26
CA ASP A 493 16.69 -5.19 -0.29
C ASP A 493 17.66 -5.12 -1.47
N LEU A 494 17.41 -4.20 -2.41
CA LEU A 494 18.16 -4.13 -3.66
C LEU A 494 19.53 -3.49 -3.49
N TYR A 495 19.67 -2.50 -2.60
CA TYR A 495 20.85 -1.63 -2.54
C TYR A 495 21.31 -1.27 -1.12
N GLY A 496 20.66 -1.77 -0.08
CA GLY A 496 21.01 -1.52 1.32
C GLY A 496 20.37 -0.27 1.93
N SER A 497 20.46 -0.16 3.26
CA SER A 497 19.76 0.85 4.08
C SER A 497 20.11 2.31 3.76
N THR A 498 21.28 2.57 3.17
CA THR A 498 21.64 3.91 2.69
C THR A 498 20.68 4.39 1.59
N TYR A 499 20.28 3.51 0.66
CA TYR A 499 19.34 3.89 -0.41
C TYR A 499 17.93 4.10 0.11
N ALA A 500 17.52 3.36 1.15
CA ALA A 500 16.25 3.62 1.85
C ALA A 500 16.19 5.05 2.42
N THR A 501 17.32 5.59 2.88
CA THR A 501 17.41 6.98 3.34
C THR A 501 17.20 7.98 2.19
N TYR A 502 17.73 7.70 0.99
CA TYR A 502 17.48 8.53 -0.19
C TYR A 502 16.02 8.48 -0.64
N VAL A 503 15.41 7.29 -0.60
CA VAL A 503 13.98 7.11 -0.88
C VAL A 503 13.12 7.89 0.09
N HIS A 504 13.40 7.80 1.39
CA HIS A 504 12.71 8.56 2.40
C HIS A 504 12.80 10.08 2.16
N LYS A 505 13.98 10.59 1.81
CA LYS A 505 14.15 12.02 1.49
C LYS A 505 13.27 12.48 0.32
N ALA A 506 13.07 11.64 -0.69
CA ALA A 506 12.18 11.96 -1.81
C ALA A 506 10.71 12.08 -1.36
N TRP A 507 10.24 11.17 -0.51
CA TRP A 507 8.91 11.24 0.10
C TRP A 507 8.76 12.40 1.10
N ASP A 508 9.81 12.71 1.86
CA ASP A 508 9.85 13.88 2.74
C ASP A 508 9.75 15.18 1.95
N ALA A 509 10.42 15.26 0.79
CA ALA A 509 10.40 16.46 -0.05
C ALA A 509 8.98 16.84 -0.50
N VAL A 510 8.12 15.84 -0.72
CA VAL A 510 6.69 15.99 -1.06
C VAL A 510 5.76 15.94 0.16
N GLY A 511 6.29 15.94 1.38
CA GLY A 511 5.54 16.06 2.62
C GLY A 511 4.74 14.81 3.04
N VAL A 512 5.00 13.65 2.43
CA VAL A 512 4.39 12.39 2.89
C VAL A 512 4.99 12.05 4.25
N PRO A 513 4.20 11.92 5.33
CA PRO A 513 4.74 11.67 6.66
C PRO A 513 5.34 10.26 6.79
N GLY A 514 6.01 9.99 7.90
CA GLY A 514 6.39 8.62 8.26
C GLY A 514 7.81 8.22 7.87
N GLY A 515 8.74 9.15 7.78
CA GLY A 515 10.13 8.74 7.88
C GLY A 515 11.00 9.81 8.50
N PRO A 516 12.32 9.57 8.48
CA PRO A 516 13.23 10.02 9.50
C PRO A 516 13.33 11.55 9.54
N VAL A 517 12.46 12.21 10.31
CA VAL A 517 12.66 13.60 10.70
C VAL A 517 13.75 13.60 11.75
N ASN A 518 14.95 14.03 11.38
CA ASN A 518 16.03 14.10 12.35
C ASN A 518 15.86 15.34 13.22
N MET A 519 15.84 15.15 14.53
CA MET A 519 15.91 16.22 15.53
C MET A 519 17.05 15.95 16.51
N ASN A 520 17.59 17.01 17.09
CA ASN A 520 18.47 16.89 18.25
C ASN A 520 17.64 17.25 19.49
N GLU A 521 17.99 16.66 20.61
CA GLU A 521 17.46 17.12 21.90
C GLU A 521 17.86 18.58 22.16
N THR A 522 17.11 19.23 23.05
CA THR A 522 17.41 20.58 23.53
C THR A 522 17.20 20.63 25.04
N GLU A 523 18.27 20.97 25.76
CA GLU A 523 18.22 21.20 27.20
C GLU A 523 17.61 22.57 27.57
N SER A 524 16.92 22.71 28.70
CA SER A 524 16.58 21.64 29.64
C SER A 524 15.29 20.91 29.27
N ASN A 525 15.28 19.57 29.33
CA ASN A 525 14.11 18.73 29.09
C ASN A 525 13.78 17.80 30.29
N GLY A 526 14.33 18.10 31.47
CA GLY A 526 14.32 17.31 32.71
C GLY A 526 12.98 16.90 33.33
N SER A 527 11.85 17.29 32.75
CA SER A 527 10.52 17.13 33.35
C SER A 527 9.40 17.08 32.31
N LEU A 528 8.22 16.58 32.71
CA LEU A 528 7.01 16.62 31.86
C LEU A 528 6.66 18.04 31.37
N SER A 529 6.95 19.08 32.17
CA SER A 529 6.69 20.48 31.80
C SER A 529 7.71 21.09 30.85
N THR A 530 8.93 20.54 30.81
CA THR A 530 10.03 21.03 29.97
C THR A 530 10.33 20.10 28.79
N ALA A 531 9.54 19.03 28.64
CA ALA A 531 9.72 18.01 27.63
C ALA A 531 9.81 18.59 26.20
N ASN A 532 10.80 18.14 25.44
CA ASN A 532 10.92 18.50 24.03
C ASN A 532 9.73 17.93 23.24
N THR A 533 9.15 18.71 22.34
CA THR A 533 7.96 18.27 21.60
C THR A 533 8.34 17.52 20.34
N ILE A 534 7.80 16.31 20.19
CA ILE A 534 7.86 15.50 18.96
C ILE A 534 6.50 15.61 18.28
N GLY A 535 6.42 16.47 17.26
CA GLY A 535 5.19 16.77 16.53
C GLY A 535 4.94 15.90 15.29
N THR A 536 5.96 15.17 14.83
CA THR A 536 5.93 14.49 13.51
C THR A 536 6.16 13.00 13.65
N ASN A 537 5.30 12.20 13.00
CA ASN A 537 5.45 10.75 12.91
C ASN A 537 6.70 10.37 12.09
N GLY A 538 7.48 9.40 12.56
CA GLY A 538 8.73 8.97 11.93
C GLY A 538 9.97 9.72 12.42
N THR A 539 9.86 10.51 13.48
CA THR A 539 10.98 11.31 14.00
C THR A 539 12.10 10.42 14.53
N ASN A 540 13.32 10.66 14.05
CA ASN A 540 14.56 10.19 14.65
C ASN A 540 15.13 11.32 15.52
N LEU A 541 15.46 11.04 16.77
CA LEU A 541 16.07 12.00 17.68
C LEU A 541 17.44 11.52 18.10
N GLN A 542 18.41 12.42 18.14
CA GLN A 542 19.71 12.21 18.78
C GLN A 542 19.75 12.96 20.11
N GLY A 543 20.17 12.27 21.17
CA GLY A 543 20.25 12.86 22.51
C GLY A 543 21.40 12.31 23.36
N PHE A 544 21.65 12.93 24.51
CA PHE A 544 22.71 12.65 25.45
C PHE A 544 22.16 12.72 26.88
N VAL A 545 22.23 11.60 27.59
CA VAL A 545 22.17 11.64 29.05
C VAL A 545 23.51 12.24 29.52
N GLY A 546 23.53 13.54 29.81
CA GLY A 546 24.73 14.34 30.04
C GLY A 546 25.31 14.22 31.46
N SER A 547 24.52 13.73 32.41
CA SER A 547 24.93 13.49 33.81
C SER A 547 24.15 12.33 34.43
N SER A 548 24.60 11.83 35.59
CA SER A 548 23.91 10.76 36.31
C SER A 548 22.52 11.13 36.85
N THR A 549 22.16 12.41 36.83
CA THR A 549 20.85 12.93 37.24
C THR A 549 20.01 13.40 36.06
N ASP A 550 20.54 13.28 34.84
CA ASP A 550 19.89 13.77 33.63
C ASP A 550 18.71 12.88 33.22
N ASN A 551 17.62 13.51 32.81
CA ASN A 551 16.39 12.81 32.44
C ASN A 551 15.75 13.50 31.24
N ASP A 552 15.75 12.82 30.11
CA ASP A 552 15.25 13.41 28.87
C ASP A 552 13.77 13.10 28.69
N TYR A 553 12.90 14.10 28.75
CA TYR A 553 11.48 13.93 28.45
C TYR A 553 11.11 14.44 27.04
N PHE A 554 10.31 13.65 26.34
CA PHE A 554 9.80 13.95 25.01
C PHE A 554 8.27 13.85 24.98
N LYS A 555 7.60 14.97 24.69
CA LYS A 555 6.14 15.05 24.56
C LYS A 555 5.70 14.67 23.16
N ILE A 556 4.84 13.66 23.04
CA ILE A 556 4.38 13.10 21.76
C ILE A 556 2.86 13.23 21.68
N GLY A 557 2.35 13.74 20.56
CA GLY A 557 0.91 13.83 20.28
C GLY A 557 0.45 12.68 19.39
N VAL A 558 -0.25 11.70 19.94
CA VAL A 558 -0.71 10.50 19.24
C VAL A 558 -2.18 10.66 18.84
N PRO A 559 -2.55 10.73 17.55
CA PRO A 559 -3.94 10.83 17.10
C PRO A 559 -4.81 9.66 17.57
N ALA A 560 -6.13 9.86 17.57
CA ALA A 560 -7.10 8.82 17.94
C ALA A 560 -6.92 7.56 17.09
N GLY A 561 -6.96 6.39 17.73
CA GLY A 561 -6.86 5.08 17.07
C GLY A 561 -5.45 4.65 16.65
N LYS A 562 -4.44 5.52 16.74
CA LYS A 562 -3.05 5.25 16.32
C LYS A 562 -2.24 4.52 17.39
N THR A 563 -1.27 3.72 16.94
CA THR A 563 -0.39 2.91 17.78
C THR A 563 1.01 3.50 17.77
N LEU A 564 1.40 4.14 18.87
CA LEU A 564 2.75 4.65 19.08
C LEU A 564 3.75 3.51 19.29
N VAL A 565 4.90 3.60 18.64
CA VAL A 565 6.10 2.83 18.94
C VAL A 565 7.26 3.81 19.12
N VAL A 566 7.99 3.67 20.22
CA VAL A 566 9.22 4.42 20.50
C VAL A 566 10.36 3.42 20.64
N PHE A 567 11.37 3.56 19.79
CA PHE A 567 12.64 2.84 19.89
C PHE A 567 13.67 3.75 20.54
N MET A 568 14.51 3.23 21.44
CA MET A 568 15.68 3.92 21.96
C MET A 568 16.91 3.04 21.80
N THR A 569 17.91 3.50 21.07
CA THR A 569 19.20 2.81 20.93
C THR A 569 20.25 3.53 21.78
N PRO A 570 20.71 2.94 22.89
CA PRO A 570 21.74 3.55 23.72
C PRO A 570 23.14 3.37 23.09
N PRO A 571 24.16 4.08 23.60
CA PRO A 571 25.54 3.70 23.35
C PRO A 571 25.79 2.25 23.77
N SER A 572 26.59 1.51 23.01
CA SER A 572 26.83 0.07 23.23
C SER A 572 27.43 -0.31 24.60
N THR A 573 27.95 0.67 25.35
CA THR A 573 28.55 0.49 26.69
C THR A 573 27.70 1.08 27.82
N LYS A 574 26.49 1.56 27.51
CA LYS A 574 25.63 2.27 28.46
C LYS A 574 24.29 1.55 28.61
N ASP A 575 23.75 1.61 29.82
CA ASP A 575 22.49 1.01 30.20
C ASP A 575 21.48 2.13 30.42
N TYR A 576 20.66 2.40 29.40
CA TYR A 576 19.64 3.44 29.45
C TYR A 576 18.28 2.78 29.37
N GLU A 577 17.32 3.29 30.12
CA GLU A 577 15.95 2.76 30.14
C GLU A 577 14.98 3.73 29.45
N LEU A 578 13.87 3.18 28.96
CA LEU A 578 12.81 3.93 28.28
C LEU A 578 11.47 3.74 29.00
N TYR A 579 10.85 4.84 29.40
CA TYR A 579 9.51 4.86 29.99
C TYR A 579 8.56 5.71 29.17
N LEU A 580 7.29 5.33 29.12
CA LEU A 580 6.21 6.12 28.55
C LEU A 580 5.24 6.51 29.67
N TYR A 581 4.92 7.79 29.78
CA TYR A 581 3.98 8.32 30.78
C TYR A 581 2.79 9.00 30.12
N ASN A 582 1.65 9.02 30.81
CA ASN A 582 0.56 9.95 30.50
C ASN A 582 0.85 11.36 31.04
N SER A 583 -0.01 12.32 30.73
CA SER A 583 0.11 13.72 31.21
C SER A 583 0.04 13.90 32.73
N SER A 584 -0.45 12.90 33.47
CA SER A 584 -0.46 12.88 34.93
C SER A 584 0.78 12.22 35.55
N GLY A 585 1.74 11.77 34.73
CA GLY A 585 2.96 11.11 35.19
C GLY A 585 2.77 9.63 35.56
N THR A 586 1.65 9.02 35.22
CA THR A 586 1.45 7.56 35.38
C THR A 586 2.15 6.82 34.25
N THR A 587 2.93 5.80 34.58
CA THR A 587 3.58 4.92 33.59
C THR A 587 2.53 4.16 32.79
N LEU A 588 2.65 4.23 31.47
CA LEU A 588 1.85 3.51 30.49
C LEU A 588 2.58 2.26 29.98
N ALA A 589 3.88 2.39 29.72
CA ALA A 589 4.76 1.32 29.24
C ALA A 589 6.20 1.61 29.66
N SER A 590 7.05 0.57 29.70
CA SER A 590 8.48 0.71 29.98
C SER A 590 9.28 -0.41 29.34
N SER A 591 10.55 -0.15 29.08
CA SER A 591 11.55 -1.08 28.57
C SER A 591 12.87 -0.80 29.28
N THR A 592 13.46 -1.86 29.83
CA THR A 592 14.61 -1.84 30.76
C THR A 592 15.56 -3.01 30.46
N TYR A 593 15.95 -3.14 29.20
CA TYR A 593 16.95 -4.11 28.75
C TYR A 593 18.34 -3.56 29.02
N GLY A 594 19.24 -4.42 29.53
CA GLY A 594 20.53 -3.98 30.05
C GLY A 594 21.48 -3.35 29.03
N THR A 595 22.73 -3.19 29.45
CA THR A 595 23.78 -2.44 28.74
C THR A 595 23.84 -2.66 27.21
N GLY A 596 23.72 -1.56 26.46
CA GLY A 596 23.91 -1.51 25.01
C GLY A 596 22.74 -2.08 24.20
N VAL A 597 21.67 -2.53 24.85
CA VAL A 597 20.51 -3.12 24.20
C VAL A 597 19.52 -2.02 23.81
N ARG A 598 18.90 -2.15 22.63
CA ARG A 598 17.84 -1.23 22.20
C ARG A 598 16.61 -1.44 23.08
N GLU A 599 16.04 -0.34 23.56
CA GLU A 599 14.76 -0.33 24.26
C GLU A 599 13.61 -0.04 23.30
N GLN A 600 12.41 -0.54 23.65
CA GLN A 600 11.22 -0.31 22.84
C GLN A 600 9.96 -0.26 23.71
N VAL A 601 9.14 0.77 23.51
CA VAL A 601 7.79 0.83 24.08
C VAL A 601 6.75 0.98 22.99
N ILE A 602 5.60 0.32 23.16
CA ILE A 602 4.45 0.39 22.25
C ILE A 602 3.22 0.76 23.06
N TRP A 603 2.38 1.64 22.52
CA TRP A 603 1.16 2.09 23.18
C TRP A 603 0.11 2.58 22.18
N LYS A 604 -1.12 2.07 22.25
CA LYS A 604 -2.23 2.57 21.43
C LYS A 604 -3.05 3.67 22.11
N ASN A 605 -3.34 4.74 21.36
CA ASN A 605 -4.38 5.70 21.74
C ASN A 605 -5.77 5.13 21.45
N THR A 606 -6.42 4.55 22.47
CA THR A 606 -7.79 4.03 22.38
C THR A 606 -8.87 5.10 22.55
N GLY A 607 -8.49 6.37 22.73
CA GLY A 607 -9.42 7.49 22.86
C GLY A 607 -9.98 7.96 21.51
N THR A 608 -10.92 8.89 21.57
CA THR A 608 -11.55 9.53 20.40
C THR A 608 -10.87 10.82 19.95
N ALA A 609 -9.84 11.27 20.67
CA ALA A 609 -9.07 12.48 20.37
C ALA A 609 -7.57 12.23 20.52
N THR A 610 -6.75 13.18 20.04
CA THR A 610 -5.29 13.13 20.22
C THR A 610 -4.93 13.08 21.71
N ALA A 611 -4.13 12.09 22.08
CA ALA A 611 -3.58 11.94 23.43
C ALA A 611 -2.13 12.43 23.47
N TYR A 612 -1.75 13.07 24.57
CA TYR A 612 -0.37 13.47 24.81
C TYR A 612 0.29 12.53 25.81
N VAL A 613 1.37 11.89 25.37
CA VAL A 613 2.20 10.98 26.16
C VAL A 613 3.64 11.48 26.19
N TYR A 614 4.43 10.97 27.13
CA TYR A 614 5.77 11.46 27.42
C TYR A 614 6.75 10.29 27.48
N ALA A 615 7.66 10.21 26.51
CA ALA A 615 8.77 9.27 26.58
C ALA A 615 9.87 9.85 27.47
N ARG A 616 10.40 9.06 28.41
CA ARG A 616 11.56 9.41 29.23
C ARG A 616 12.72 8.48 28.92
N VAL A 617 13.88 9.05 28.63
CA VAL A 617 15.16 8.34 28.59
C VAL A 617 15.99 8.75 29.80
N TYR A 618 16.58 7.78 30.48
CA TYR A 618 17.55 8.05 31.55
C TYR A 618 18.50 6.88 31.73
N GLY A 619 19.65 7.12 32.34
CA GLY A 619 20.64 6.07 32.58
C GLY A 619 20.41 5.28 33.87
N TYR A 620 20.29 3.96 33.73
CA TYR A 620 20.19 3.04 34.86
C TYR A 620 21.46 3.08 35.72
N SER A 621 21.28 3.00 37.04
CA SER A 621 22.38 3.09 38.02
C SER A 621 23.31 4.31 37.83
N GLY A 622 22.78 5.41 37.27
CA GLY A 622 23.54 6.63 37.02
C GLY A 622 24.44 6.58 35.78
N ALA A 623 24.18 5.69 34.82
CA ALA A 623 24.88 5.69 33.54
C ALA A 623 24.68 7.01 32.78
N TYR A 624 25.74 7.55 32.19
CA TYR A 624 25.65 8.76 31.35
C TYR A 624 26.81 8.80 30.36
N SER A 625 26.69 9.64 29.32
CA SER A 625 27.73 9.91 28.35
C SER A 625 27.55 11.28 27.71
N THR A 626 28.56 12.13 27.82
CA THR A 626 28.57 13.45 27.18
C THR A 626 29.10 13.43 25.74
N THR A 627 29.61 12.28 25.28
CA THR A 627 30.27 12.14 23.96
C THR A 627 29.65 11.06 23.10
N SER A 628 28.90 10.12 23.68
CA SER A 628 28.21 9.06 22.95
C SER A 628 26.70 9.25 23.08
N PRO A 629 26.00 9.59 21.99
CA PRO A 629 24.57 9.84 22.04
C PRO A 629 23.78 8.53 22.11
N TYR A 630 22.55 8.62 22.62
CA TYR A 630 21.49 7.67 22.29
C TYR A 630 20.67 8.19 21.11
N TYR A 631 19.88 7.30 20.51
CA TYR A 631 18.96 7.65 19.43
C TYR A 631 17.54 7.18 19.74
N LEU A 632 16.56 8.07 19.62
CA LEU A 632 15.14 7.68 19.62
C LEU A 632 14.60 7.60 18.19
N LYS A 633 13.69 6.67 17.93
CA LYS A 633 12.82 6.68 16.74
C LYS A 633 11.38 6.56 17.19
N VAL A 634 10.53 7.49 16.76
CA VAL A 634 9.14 7.62 17.21
C VAL A 634 8.20 7.50 16.02
N ILE A 635 7.32 6.49 16.03
CA ILE A 635 6.34 6.22 14.97
C ILE A 635 4.93 6.02 15.54
N TRP A 636 3.87 6.45 14.86
CA TRP A 636 2.47 6.20 15.23
C TRP A 636 1.48 6.19 14.07
#